data_AF-A0AAN7BZ92-F1
#
_entry.id   AF-A0AAN7BZ92-F1
#
_cell.length_a   1.000
_cell.length_b   1.000
_cell.length_c   1.000
_cell.angle_alpha   90.00
_cell.angle_beta   90.00
_cell.angle_gamma   90.00
#
_symmetry.space_group_name_H-M   'P 1'
#
loop_
_entity.id
_entity.type
_entity.pdbx_description
1 polymer ?
#
loop_
_entity_poly.entity_id
_entity_poly.type
_entity_poly.pdbx_seq_one_letter_code
_entity_poly.pdbx_strand_id
1 'polypeptide(L)'
;MPPLFSPSFGLIQEELSHDPFRLLIAVTFLIKVSAKVALPIFGRFIERFPTPESLASEDVKSEIQDFIKPLGLAKNRRRIIQKYARGWLSNPPTREKRYVVRSYMYAGAATAEQIRDGEEFGPESAEENEQDARKRTTGLAWEIGHLTKGSYALDSWRIFCRDELLGRSKHWKGNPSQDGFQPEWMRVLPGDKELRACLRWMWMREGWEWDPATGEKEPLRDEMRKAVNVGRVGYDESGGLVILDNN
;
A
#
# COMPACT_ATOMS: atom_id res chain seq x y z
N MET A 1 -1.75 1.93 18.43
CA MET A 1 -0.49 1.33 17.95
C MET A 1 -0.12 0.19 18.89
N PRO A 2 0.30 -1.00 18.40
CA PRO A 2 0.73 -2.08 19.27
C PRO A 2 2.16 -1.84 19.82
N PRO A 3 2.57 -2.53 20.90
CA PRO A 3 3.95 -2.49 21.39
C PRO A 3 4.98 -2.82 20.30
N LEU A 4 6.20 -2.29 20.39
CA LEU A 4 7.25 -2.46 19.37
C LEU A 4 7.77 -3.90 19.27
N PHE A 5 7.58 -4.69 20.34
CA PHE A 5 7.87 -6.13 20.37
C PHE A 5 6.77 -7.00 19.74
N SER A 6 5.65 -6.41 19.32
CA SER A 6 4.58 -7.16 18.66
C SER A 6 5.06 -7.69 17.30
N PRO A 7 4.60 -8.88 16.87
CA PRO A 7 5.03 -9.45 15.60
C PRO A 7 4.50 -8.68 14.37
N SER A 8 3.34 -8.03 14.52
CA SER A 8 2.65 -7.27 13.47
C SER A 8 2.03 -5.99 14.03
N PHE A 9 1.70 -5.06 13.12
CA PHE A 9 0.94 -3.87 13.46
C PHE A 9 -0.57 -4.16 13.60
N GLY A 10 -1.07 -5.13 12.84
CA GLY A 10 -2.47 -5.55 12.79
C GLY A 10 -3.23 -5.05 11.55
N LEU A 11 -2.52 -4.67 10.48
CA LEU A 11 -3.18 -4.37 9.21
C LEU A 11 -3.44 -5.66 8.43
N ILE A 12 -4.62 -5.77 7.79
CA ILE A 12 -4.93 -6.92 6.92
C ILE A 12 -3.94 -7.04 5.75
N GLN A 13 -3.35 -5.92 5.32
CA GLN A 13 -2.32 -5.91 4.29
C GLN A 13 -1.06 -6.69 4.69
N GLU A 14 -0.75 -6.81 5.99
CA GLU A 14 0.37 -7.64 6.46
C GLU A 14 0.10 -9.13 6.22
N GLU A 15 -1.15 -9.57 6.38
CA GLU A 15 -1.56 -10.97 6.16
C GLU A 15 -1.66 -11.31 4.67
N LEU A 16 -2.00 -10.31 3.85
CA LEU A 16 -2.20 -10.47 2.40
C LEU A 16 -0.97 -10.09 1.56
N SER A 17 0.20 -9.85 2.17
CA SER A 17 1.41 -9.42 1.43
C SER A 17 1.81 -10.39 0.33
N HIS A 18 1.55 -11.69 0.54
CA HIS A 18 1.83 -12.77 -0.41
C HIS A 18 0.70 -13.03 -1.41
N ASP A 19 -0.46 -12.35 -1.28
CA ASP A 19 -1.57 -12.42 -2.23
C ASP A 19 -1.95 -11.00 -2.69
N PRO A 20 -1.20 -10.45 -3.67
CA PRO A 20 -1.38 -9.07 -4.08
C PRO A 20 -2.77 -8.79 -4.69
N PHE A 21 -3.42 -9.79 -5.28
CA PHE A 21 -4.77 -9.62 -5.80
C PHE A 21 -5.77 -9.44 -4.65
N ARG A 22 -5.76 -10.33 -3.64
CA ARG A 22 -6.64 -10.20 -2.47
C ARG A 22 -6.35 -8.94 -1.69
N LEU A 23 -5.09 -8.50 -1.61
CA LEU A 23 -4.74 -7.22 -1.00
C LEU A 23 -5.45 -6.04 -1.68
N LEU A 24 -5.50 -6.00 -3.02
CA LEU A 24 -6.23 -4.95 -3.74
C LEU A 24 -7.75 -5.00 -3.50
N ILE A 25 -8.33 -6.20 -3.33
CA ILE A 25 -9.73 -6.34 -2.94
C ILE A 25 -9.95 -5.82 -1.51
N ALA A 26 -9.09 -6.20 -0.55
CA ALA A 26 -9.16 -5.73 0.83
C ALA A 26 -9.05 -4.20 0.93
N VAL A 27 -8.08 -3.61 0.22
CA VAL A 27 -7.94 -2.15 0.09
C VAL A 27 -9.21 -1.51 -0.46
N THR A 28 -9.85 -2.13 -1.45
CA THR A 28 -11.13 -1.63 -1.99
C THR A 28 -12.26 -1.68 -0.97
N PHE A 29 -12.27 -2.63 -0.06
CA PHE A 29 -13.25 -2.72 1.04
C PHE A 29 -13.01 -1.65 2.11
N LEU A 30 -11.76 -1.31 2.38
CA LEU A 30 -11.36 -0.35 3.41
C LEU A 30 -11.56 1.13 3.01
N ILE A 31 -11.80 1.43 1.73
CA ILE A 31 -12.06 2.81 1.28
C ILE A 31 -13.25 3.38 2.06
N LYS A 32 -13.02 4.41 2.87
CA LYS A 32 -14.05 5.11 3.67
C LYS A 32 -14.87 4.19 4.60
N VAL A 33 -14.35 3.03 4.98
CA VAL A 33 -15.00 2.10 5.92
C VAL A 33 -13.98 1.61 6.93
N SER A 34 -14.37 1.52 8.19
CA SER A 34 -13.48 1.01 9.24
C SER A 34 -13.20 -0.48 9.04
N ALA A 35 -11.98 -0.91 9.37
CA ALA A 35 -11.60 -2.32 9.31
C ALA A 35 -12.55 -3.23 10.10
N LYS A 36 -13.02 -2.78 11.28
CA LYS A 36 -13.97 -3.52 12.12
C LYS A 36 -15.26 -3.90 11.39
N VAL A 37 -15.72 -3.07 10.45
CA VAL A 37 -16.93 -3.33 9.66
C VAL A 37 -16.59 -4.07 8.36
N ALA A 38 -15.50 -3.66 7.69
CA ALA A 38 -15.11 -4.20 6.39
C ALA A 38 -14.61 -5.65 6.46
N LEU A 39 -13.76 -5.99 7.43
CA LEU A 39 -13.03 -7.26 7.44
C LEU A 39 -13.91 -8.51 7.59
N PRO A 40 -14.95 -8.55 8.45
CA PRO A 40 -15.86 -9.69 8.50
C PRO A 40 -16.61 -9.93 7.18
N ILE A 41 -16.91 -8.86 6.44
CA ILE A 41 -17.57 -8.95 5.13
C ILE A 41 -16.55 -9.37 4.06
N PHE A 42 -15.33 -8.84 4.12
CA PHE A 42 -14.23 -9.24 3.24
C PHE A 42 -13.94 -10.74 3.34
N GLY A 43 -13.84 -11.30 4.56
CA GLY A 43 -13.60 -12.73 4.77
C GLY A 43 -14.64 -13.61 4.05
N ARG A 44 -15.92 -13.36 4.28
CA ARG A 44 -17.01 -14.07 3.57
C ARG A 44 -17.00 -13.82 2.06
N PHE A 45 -16.58 -12.63 1.64
CA PHE A 45 -16.52 -12.27 0.23
C PHE A 45 -15.45 -13.07 -0.51
N ILE A 46 -14.25 -13.22 0.06
CA ILE A 46 -13.17 -14.01 -0.58
C ILE A 46 -13.41 -15.52 -0.50
N GLU A 47 -14.20 -16.00 0.46
CA GLU A 47 -14.69 -17.39 0.45
C GLU A 47 -15.66 -17.62 -0.72
N ARG A 48 -16.57 -16.67 -0.98
CA ARG A 48 -17.54 -16.75 -2.07
C ARG A 48 -16.91 -16.52 -3.45
N PHE A 49 -15.95 -15.62 -3.54
CA PHE A 49 -15.28 -15.20 -4.77
C PHE A 49 -13.76 -15.35 -4.64
N PRO A 50 -13.23 -16.60 -4.62
CA PRO A 50 -11.85 -16.87 -4.24
C PRO A 50 -10.81 -16.49 -5.29
N THR A 51 -11.22 -16.27 -6.54
CA THR A 51 -10.32 -16.04 -7.68
C THR A 51 -10.74 -14.84 -8.53
N PRO A 52 -9.81 -14.24 -9.32
CA PRO A 52 -10.16 -13.18 -10.26
C PRO A 52 -11.26 -13.58 -11.26
N GLU A 53 -11.28 -14.83 -11.73
CA GLU A 53 -12.29 -15.35 -12.66
C GLU A 53 -13.69 -15.27 -12.06
N SER A 54 -13.83 -15.64 -10.78
CA SER A 54 -15.12 -15.57 -10.07
C SER A 54 -15.67 -14.15 -9.93
N LEU A 55 -14.82 -13.13 -10.09
CA LEU A 55 -15.17 -11.71 -9.98
C LEU A 55 -15.31 -11.03 -11.35
N ALA A 56 -14.71 -11.57 -12.41
CA ALA A 56 -14.59 -10.89 -13.70
C ALA A 56 -15.89 -10.89 -14.52
N SER A 57 -16.75 -11.91 -14.39
CA SER A 57 -17.98 -12.03 -15.18
C SER A 57 -18.97 -10.89 -14.89
N GLU A 58 -19.70 -10.45 -15.91
CA GLU A 58 -20.81 -9.51 -15.72
C GLU A 58 -22.02 -10.17 -15.06
N ASP A 59 -22.15 -11.49 -15.11
CA ASP A 59 -23.27 -12.26 -14.53
C ASP A 59 -23.33 -12.15 -13.00
N VAL A 60 -22.16 -12.08 -12.36
CA VAL A 60 -22.03 -11.95 -10.89
C VAL A 60 -22.14 -10.50 -10.39
N LYS A 61 -22.42 -9.54 -11.29
CA LYS A 61 -22.44 -8.11 -10.95
C LYS A 61 -23.45 -7.75 -9.87
N SER A 62 -24.69 -8.23 -10.00
CA SER A 62 -25.75 -7.98 -9.01
C SER A 62 -25.39 -8.62 -7.69
N GLU A 63 -24.93 -9.87 -7.72
CA GLU A 63 -24.50 -10.62 -6.54
C GLU A 63 -23.37 -9.88 -5.78
N ILE A 64 -22.30 -9.47 -6.46
CA ILE A 64 -21.21 -8.70 -5.84
C ILE A 64 -21.74 -7.40 -5.24
N GLN A 65 -22.60 -6.68 -5.97
CA GLN A 65 -23.11 -5.39 -5.51
C GLN A 65 -24.01 -5.53 -4.29
N ASP A 66 -24.86 -6.54 -4.25
CA ASP A 66 -25.74 -6.83 -3.12
C ASP A 66 -24.93 -7.30 -1.90
N PHE A 67 -23.89 -8.12 -2.12
CA PHE A 67 -23.00 -8.59 -1.08
C PHE A 67 -22.29 -7.43 -0.35
N ILE A 68 -21.79 -6.44 -1.09
CA ILE A 68 -21.05 -5.29 -0.55
C ILE A 68 -21.93 -4.09 -0.24
N LYS A 69 -23.26 -4.19 -0.46
CA LYS A 69 -24.23 -3.13 -0.17
C LYS A 69 -24.12 -2.55 1.25
N PRO A 70 -23.92 -3.35 2.32
CA PRO A 70 -23.78 -2.83 3.68
C PRO A 70 -22.57 -1.90 3.89
N LEU A 71 -21.55 -1.97 3.02
CA LEU A 71 -20.32 -1.16 3.14
C LEU A 71 -20.47 0.26 2.54
N GLY A 72 -21.63 0.55 1.92
CA GLY A 72 -21.81 1.76 1.13
C GLY A 72 -20.92 1.80 -0.13
N LEU A 73 -21.19 2.76 -1.02
CA LEU A 73 -20.46 2.93 -2.28
C LEU A 73 -20.43 1.67 -3.18
N ALA A 74 -21.40 0.76 -3.01
CA ALA A 74 -21.38 -0.58 -3.58
C ALA A 74 -21.17 -0.61 -5.10
N LYS A 75 -21.88 0.26 -5.84
CA LYS A 75 -21.71 0.38 -7.30
C LYS A 75 -20.27 0.72 -7.70
N ASN A 76 -19.62 1.64 -6.96
CA ASN A 76 -18.25 2.04 -7.24
C ASN A 76 -17.24 0.97 -6.81
N ARG A 77 -17.40 0.38 -5.61
CA ARG A 77 -16.56 -0.74 -5.15
C ARG A 77 -16.62 -1.92 -6.10
N ARG A 78 -17.83 -2.36 -6.48
CA ARG A 78 -18.04 -3.42 -7.48
C ARG A 78 -17.34 -3.09 -8.79
N ARG A 79 -17.45 -1.84 -9.28
CA ARG A 79 -16.75 -1.41 -10.51
C ARG A 79 -15.24 -1.58 -10.38
N ILE A 80 -14.66 -1.19 -9.26
CA ILE A 80 -13.22 -1.31 -8.99
C ILE A 80 -12.81 -2.78 -8.88
N ILE A 81 -13.55 -3.58 -8.11
CA ILE A 81 -13.32 -5.02 -7.95
C ILE A 81 -13.32 -5.73 -9.31
N GLN A 82 -14.35 -5.51 -10.13
CA GLN A 82 -14.43 -6.14 -11.46
C GLN A 82 -13.37 -5.60 -12.42
N LYS A 83 -12.99 -4.32 -12.30
CA LYS A 83 -11.86 -3.75 -13.06
C LYS A 83 -10.56 -4.47 -12.70
N TYR A 84 -10.28 -4.65 -11.40
CA TYR A 84 -9.09 -5.37 -10.93
C TYR A 84 -9.11 -6.80 -11.41
N ALA A 85 -10.23 -7.52 -11.24
CA ALA A 85 -10.37 -8.90 -11.70
C ALA A 85 -10.07 -9.06 -13.20
N ARG A 86 -10.74 -8.28 -14.05
CA ARG A 86 -10.52 -8.32 -15.50
C ARG A 86 -9.11 -7.93 -15.90
N GLY A 87 -8.57 -6.87 -15.29
CA GLY A 87 -7.22 -6.42 -15.55
C GLY A 87 -6.16 -7.42 -15.09
N TRP A 88 -6.40 -8.14 -13.99
CA TRP A 88 -5.51 -9.18 -13.48
C TRP A 88 -5.47 -10.39 -14.42
N LEU A 89 -6.61 -10.75 -15.01
CA LEU A 89 -6.69 -11.84 -15.98
C LEU A 89 -6.06 -11.48 -17.33
N SER A 90 -6.26 -10.25 -17.80
CA SER A 90 -5.77 -9.85 -19.13
C SER A 90 -4.31 -9.40 -19.13
N ASN A 91 -3.86 -8.75 -18.07
CA ASN A 91 -2.52 -8.20 -17.95
C ASN A 91 -2.10 -8.17 -16.47
N PRO A 92 -1.76 -9.33 -15.87
CA PRO A 92 -1.35 -9.38 -14.48
C PRO A 92 -0.11 -8.51 -14.22
N PRO A 93 0.05 -7.92 -13.03
CA PRO A 93 1.27 -7.19 -12.68
C PRO A 93 2.49 -8.10 -12.76
N THR A 94 3.57 -7.60 -13.34
CA THR A 94 4.85 -8.31 -13.45
C THR A 94 5.99 -7.35 -13.15
N ARG A 95 7.16 -7.87 -12.79
CA ARG A 95 8.38 -7.06 -12.62
C ARG A 95 8.88 -6.41 -13.92
N GLU A 96 8.39 -6.88 -15.07
CA GLU A 96 8.83 -6.43 -16.40
C GLU A 96 8.06 -5.22 -16.91
N LYS A 97 6.93 -4.86 -16.29
CA LYS A 97 6.03 -3.82 -16.79
C LYS A 97 5.59 -2.87 -15.69
N ARG A 98 5.66 -1.58 -15.99
CA ARG A 98 5.17 -0.49 -15.14
C ARG A 98 4.31 0.45 -15.96
N TYR A 99 3.36 1.10 -15.32
CA TYR A 99 2.42 2.02 -15.96
C TYR A 99 2.41 3.35 -15.24
N VAL A 100 2.47 4.44 -15.99
CA VAL A 100 2.50 5.79 -15.41
C VAL A 100 1.19 6.08 -14.68
N VAL A 101 1.32 6.64 -13.47
CA VAL A 101 0.22 7.21 -12.68
C VAL A 101 0.56 8.65 -12.35
N ARG A 102 0.13 9.59 -13.20
CA ARG A 102 0.45 11.02 -13.01
C ARG A 102 -0.12 11.61 -11.73
N SER A 103 -1.27 11.12 -11.25
CA SER A 103 -1.84 11.60 -10.00
C SER A 103 -1.01 11.22 -8.76
N TYR A 104 -0.02 10.34 -8.92
CA TYR A 104 0.88 9.92 -7.87
C TYR A 104 2.21 10.71 -7.87
N MET A 105 2.38 11.70 -8.77
CA MET A 105 3.55 12.58 -8.75
C MET A 105 3.55 13.44 -7.48
N TYR A 106 4.72 13.64 -6.87
CA TYR A 106 4.94 14.80 -6.00
C TYR A 106 4.95 16.07 -6.84
N ALA A 107 4.37 17.15 -6.32
CA ALA A 107 4.45 18.47 -6.93
C ALA A 107 5.93 18.87 -7.08
N GLY A 108 6.44 18.96 -8.32
CA GLY A 108 7.85 19.28 -8.60
C GLY A 108 8.54 18.37 -9.61
N ALA A 109 7.91 17.31 -10.12
CA ALA A 109 8.44 16.52 -11.24
C ALA A 109 8.37 17.34 -12.56
N ALA A 110 9.34 18.24 -12.74
CA ALA A 110 9.44 19.22 -13.83
C ALA A 110 9.60 18.64 -15.25
N THR A 111 9.53 17.32 -15.43
CA THR A 111 9.74 16.63 -16.72
C THR A 111 8.52 15.86 -17.23
N ALA A 112 7.34 16.03 -16.61
CA ALA A 112 6.15 15.22 -16.87
C ALA A 112 5.33 15.61 -18.11
N GLU A 113 5.65 16.72 -18.78
CA GLU A 113 4.82 17.28 -19.87
C GLU A 113 4.73 16.35 -21.09
N GLN A 114 5.69 15.45 -21.28
CA GLN A 114 5.75 14.54 -22.41
C GLN A 114 5.19 13.13 -22.12
N ILE A 115 4.85 12.82 -20.87
CA ILE A 115 4.50 11.45 -20.44
C ILE A 115 2.98 11.32 -20.29
N ARG A 116 2.40 10.30 -20.95
CA ARG A 116 0.96 10.06 -20.89
C ARG A 116 0.60 9.18 -19.69
N ASP A 117 -0.54 9.47 -19.07
CA ASP A 117 -1.07 8.64 -18.00
C ASP A 117 -1.42 7.23 -18.53
N GLY A 118 -0.98 6.19 -17.85
CA GLY A 118 -1.13 4.80 -18.28
C GLY A 118 -0.17 4.36 -19.39
N GLU A 119 0.81 5.18 -19.76
CA GLU A 119 1.89 4.77 -20.67
C GLU A 119 2.70 3.62 -20.04
N GLU A 120 2.98 2.58 -20.85
CA GLU A 120 3.72 1.39 -20.44
C GLU A 120 5.23 1.63 -20.50
N PHE A 121 5.92 1.22 -19.46
CA PHE A 121 7.36 1.24 -19.33
C PHE A 121 7.86 -0.16 -18.98
N GLY A 122 9.11 -0.45 -19.36
CA GLY A 122 9.78 -1.70 -19.05
C GLY A 122 10.13 -1.86 -17.55
N PRO A 123 10.95 -2.87 -17.22
CA PRO A 123 11.36 -3.15 -15.85
C PRO A 123 12.05 -1.95 -15.21
N GLU A 124 12.12 -1.96 -13.87
CA GLU A 124 12.97 -1.02 -13.14
C GLU A 124 14.45 -1.37 -13.39
N SER A 125 15.16 -0.54 -14.15
CA SER A 125 16.59 -0.75 -14.45
C SER A 125 17.46 -0.30 -13.28
N ALA A 126 18.49 -1.08 -12.96
CA ALA A 126 19.55 -0.70 -12.01
C ALA A 126 20.60 0.25 -12.62
N GLU A 127 20.74 0.25 -13.95
CA GLU A 127 21.72 1.07 -14.66
C GLU A 127 21.16 2.47 -14.94
N GLU A 128 21.65 3.42 -14.14
CA GLU A 128 21.31 4.84 -14.15
C GLU A 128 21.99 5.59 -15.31
N ASN A 129 21.75 5.23 -16.57
CA ASN A 129 22.27 6.04 -17.68
C ASN A 129 21.48 7.35 -17.80
N GLU A 130 22.18 8.48 -17.63
CA GLU A 130 21.61 9.84 -17.58
C GLU A 130 20.85 10.28 -18.84
N GLN A 131 21.11 9.65 -19.98
CA GLN A 131 20.45 9.95 -21.26
C GLN A 131 19.20 9.11 -21.53
N ASP A 132 18.86 8.15 -20.67
CA ASP A 132 17.72 7.25 -20.90
C ASP A 132 16.42 7.89 -20.38
N ALA A 133 15.34 7.84 -21.17
CA ALA A 133 14.01 8.34 -20.79
C ALA A 133 13.47 7.70 -19.50
N ARG A 134 14.13 6.63 -19.03
CA ARG A 134 13.86 5.87 -17.81
C ARG A 134 14.10 6.65 -16.51
N LYS A 135 15.01 7.65 -16.44
CA LYS A 135 15.08 8.58 -15.29
C LYS A 135 13.82 9.43 -15.13
N ARG A 136 13.03 9.63 -16.20
CA ARG A 136 11.81 10.47 -16.18
C ARG A 136 10.61 9.80 -15.52
N THR A 137 10.70 8.53 -15.11
CA THR A 137 9.57 7.77 -14.52
C THR A 137 9.84 7.19 -13.14
N THR A 138 11.02 7.41 -12.57
CA THR A 138 11.32 7.02 -11.19
C THR A 138 10.33 7.73 -10.26
N GLY A 139 9.49 6.94 -9.58
CA GLY A 139 8.40 7.45 -8.74
C GLY A 139 7.09 7.80 -9.48
N LEU A 140 7.00 7.58 -10.79
CA LEU A 140 5.83 7.92 -11.62
C LEU A 140 5.14 6.72 -12.25
N ALA A 141 5.81 5.57 -12.37
CA ALA A 141 5.25 4.36 -12.97
C ALA A 141 5.32 3.16 -12.02
N TRP A 142 4.23 2.39 -11.98
CA TRP A 142 4.05 1.28 -11.04
C TRP A 142 3.47 0.05 -11.73
N GLU A 143 3.76 -1.14 -11.20
CA GLU A 143 3.40 -2.43 -11.80
C GLU A 143 1.87 -2.64 -11.86
N ILE A 144 1.11 -1.89 -11.06
CA ILE A 144 -0.36 -1.88 -11.02
C ILE A 144 -1.00 -0.59 -11.56
N GLY A 145 -0.23 0.29 -12.21
CA GLY A 145 -0.73 1.61 -12.64
C GLY A 145 -1.85 1.54 -13.69
N HIS A 146 -1.91 0.46 -14.49
CA HIS A 146 -3.04 0.19 -15.40
C HIS A 146 -4.32 -0.21 -14.65
N LEU A 147 -4.16 -0.87 -13.50
CA LEU A 147 -5.29 -1.29 -12.65
C LEU A 147 -5.83 -0.12 -11.82
N THR A 148 -4.95 0.67 -11.21
CA THR A 148 -5.35 1.71 -10.27
C THR A 148 -4.53 2.98 -10.37
N LYS A 149 -5.18 4.09 -10.04
CA LYS A 149 -4.57 5.43 -9.89
C LYS A 149 -4.70 5.96 -8.46
N GLY A 150 -5.33 5.19 -7.57
CA GLY A 150 -5.59 5.60 -6.20
C GLY A 150 -4.33 5.49 -5.36
N SER A 151 -3.92 6.59 -4.72
CA SER A 151 -2.72 6.65 -3.87
C SER A 151 -2.73 5.59 -2.77
N TYR A 152 -3.85 5.39 -2.07
CA TYR A 152 -3.95 4.36 -1.03
C TYR A 152 -3.67 2.93 -1.53
N ALA A 153 -4.12 2.59 -2.75
CA ALA A 153 -3.84 1.28 -3.33
C ALA A 153 -2.39 1.15 -3.80
N LEU A 154 -1.83 2.21 -4.35
CA LEU A 154 -0.42 2.27 -4.75
C LEU A 154 0.51 2.20 -3.53
N ASP A 155 0.22 2.95 -2.47
CA ASP A 155 0.96 2.92 -1.21
C ASP A 155 0.91 1.51 -0.60
N SER A 156 -0.27 0.89 -0.53
CA SER A 156 -0.42 -0.48 -0.03
C SER A 156 0.38 -1.48 -0.87
N TRP A 157 0.34 -1.36 -2.20
CA TRP A 157 1.14 -2.20 -3.09
C TRP A 157 2.64 -2.03 -2.88
N ARG A 158 3.12 -0.79 -2.82
CA ARG A 158 4.53 -0.46 -2.61
C ARG A 158 5.04 -1.02 -1.29
N ILE A 159 4.27 -0.84 -0.21
CA ILE A 159 4.66 -1.28 1.13
C ILE A 159 4.66 -2.81 1.24
N PHE A 160 3.61 -3.48 0.74
CA PHE A 160 3.35 -4.89 1.09
C PHE A 160 3.65 -5.90 -0.01
N CYS A 161 3.63 -5.51 -1.29
CA CYS A 161 3.72 -6.48 -2.41
C CYS A 161 4.98 -6.30 -3.28
N ARG A 162 5.45 -5.06 -3.43
CA ARG A 162 6.37 -4.69 -4.51
C ARG A 162 7.69 -5.44 -4.45
N ASP A 163 8.33 -5.52 -3.29
CA ASP A 163 9.63 -6.18 -3.16
C ASP A 163 9.60 -7.67 -3.47
N GLU A 164 8.49 -8.34 -3.16
CA GLU A 164 8.30 -9.76 -3.49
C GLU A 164 8.02 -9.95 -4.98
N LEU A 165 7.17 -9.11 -5.59
CA LEU A 165 6.96 -9.15 -7.04
C LEU A 165 8.27 -8.94 -7.81
N LEU A 166 9.11 -8.01 -7.36
CA LEU A 166 10.39 -7.71 -7.98
C LEU A 166 11.46 -8.79 -7.70
N GLY A 167 11.17 -9.77 -6.83
CA GLY A 167 12.11 -10.82 -6.43
C GLY A 167 13.27 -10.29 -5.58
N ARG A 168 13.10 -9.13 -4.94
CA ARG A 168 14.11 -8.48 -4.08
C ARG A 168 14.09 -9.00 -2.65
N SER A 169 12.92 -9.42 -2.17
CA SER A 169 12.74 -9.99 -0.84
C SER A 169 11.68 -11.09 -0.87
N LYS A 170 11.74 -12.00 0.10
CA LYS A 170 10.68 -13.00 0.34
C LYS A 170 9.58 -12.49 1.27
N HIS A 171 9.73 -11.29 1.82
CA HIS A 171 8.82 -10.70 2.79
C HIS A 171 8.86 -9.17 2.69
N TRP A 172 7.70 -8.53 2.88
CA TRP A 172 7.55 -7.08 2.67
C TRP A 172 8.39 -6.21 3.61
N LYS A 173 8.68 -6.69 4.83
CA LYS A 173 9.61 -6.03 5.76
C LYS A 173 11.07 -6.03 5.29
N GLY A 174 11.39 -6.76 4.24
CA GLY A 174 12.76 -7.00 3.77
C GLY A 174 13.44 -8.21 4.39
N ASN A 175 14.72 -8.38 4.06
CA ASN A 175 15.59 -9.38 4.69
C ASN A 175 16.77 -8.67 5.40
N PRO A 176 16.88 -8.77 6.73
CA PRO A 176 17.98 -8.14 7.49
C PRO A 176 19.37 -8.67 7.10
N SER A 177 19.44 -9.83 6.47
CA SER A 177 20.72 -10.49 6.14
C SER A 177 21.32 -10.01 4.82
N GLN A 178 20.61 -9.16 4.07
CA GLN A 178 21.09 -8.67 2.78
C GLN A 178 21.69 -7.28 2.95
N ASP A 179 23.02 -7.23 2.94
CA ASP A 179 23.77 -5.98 3.07
C ASP A 179 23.42 -5.01 1.92
N GLY A 180 23.27 -3.72 2.25
CA GLY A 180 22.90 -2.67 1.31
C GLY A 180 21.47 -2.69 0.74
N PHE A 181 20.63 -3.70 1.06
CA PHE A 181 19.24 -3.73 0.59
C PHE A 181 18.33 -2.88 1.47
N GLN A 182 17.60 -1.94 0.85
CA GLN A 182 16.58 -1.15 1.51
C GLN A 182 15.18 -1.53 0.98
N PRO A 183 14.28 -2.04 1.84
CA PRO A 183 12.92 -2.39 1.44
C PRO A 183 12.11 -1.18 0.95
N GLU A 184 11.17 -1.41 0.05
CA GLU A 184 10.36 -0.36 -0.57
C GLU A 184 9.59 0.48 0.46
N TRP A 185 9.09 -0.14 1.54
CA TRP A 185 8.32 0.56 2.57
C TRP A 185 9.07 1.77 3.16
N MET A 186 10.40 1.74 3.20
CA MET A 186 11.24 2.83 3.71
C MET A 186 11.26 4.07 2.78
N ARG A 187 10.71 3.97 1.57
CA ARG A 187 10.64 5.02 0.54
C ARG A 187 9.22 5.54 0.30
N VAL A 188 8.24 5.08 1.09
CA VAL A 188 6.82 5.42 0.91
C VAL A 188 6.42 6.49 1.93
N LEU A 189 5.77 7.57 1.46
CA LEU A 189 5.12 8.58 2.30
C LEU A 189 3.61 8.51 2.06
N PRO A 190 2.89 7.59 2.74
CA PRO A 190 1.50 7.34 2.45
C PRO A 190 0.61 8.50 2.92
N GLY A 191 -0.47 8.76 2.19
CA GLY A 191 -1.51 9.70 2.63
C GLY A 191 -2.49 9.12 3.65
N ASP A 192 -2.61 7.79 3.71
CA ASP A 192 -3.56 7.09 4.57
C ASP A 192 -3.08 7.04 6.04
N LYS A 193 -4.00 7.28 6.97
CA LYS A 193 -3.69 7.38 8.40
C LYS A 193 -3.22 6.06 9.01
N GLU A 194 -3.77 4.92 8.58
CA GLU A 194 -3.43 3.60 9.12
C GLU A 194 -2.07 3.14 8.55
N LEU A 195 -1.82 3.42 7.27
CA LEU A 195 -0.49 3.20 6.67
C LEU A 195 0.58 4.07 7.35
N ARG A 196 0.30 5.35 7.62
CA ARG A 196 1.22 6.23 8.37
C ARG A 196 1.50 5.68 9.77
N ALA A 197 0.47 5.22 10.47
CA ALA A 197 0.61 4.64 11.79
C ALA A 197 1.48 3.36 11.76
N CYS A 198 1.26 2.50 10.77
CA CYS A 198 2.06 1.30 10.52
C CYS A 198 3.53 1.64 10.22
N LEU A 199 3.80 2.60 9.32
CA LEU A 199 5.18 2.98 8.99
C LEU A 199 5.90 3.69 10.13
N ARG A 200 5.22 4.50 10.94
CA ARG A 200 5.80 5.04 12.19
C ARG A 200 6.23 3.92 13.13
N TRP A 201 5.35 2.94 13.35
CA TRP A 201 5.66 1.78 14.18
C TRP A 201 6.85 0.98 13.62
N MET A 202 6.92 0.81 12.29
CA MET A 202 8.06 0.18 11.62
C MET A 202 9.37 0.95 11.84
N TRP A 203 9.39 2.26 11.59
CA TRP A 203 10.57 3.11 11.79
C TRP A 203 11.04 3.13 13.25
N MET A 204 10.13 3.08 14.21
CA MET A 204 10.48 2.98 15.63
C MET A 204 11.19 1.66 15.96
N ARG A 205 10.86 0.56 15.27
CA ARG A 205 11.58 -0.72 15.43
C ARG A 205 12.99 -0.66 14.84
N GLU A 206 13.21 0.21 13.87
CA GLU A 206 14.53 0.55 13.33
C GLU A 206 15.27 1.63 14.17
N GLY A 207 14.65 2.11 15.25
CA GLY A 207 15.25 3.10 16.16
C GLY A 207 15.05 4.56 15.75
N TRP A 208 14.03 4.86 14.94
CA TRP A 208 13.75 6.22 14.45
C TRP A 208 12.35 6.72 14.79
N GLU A 209 12.23 7.98 15.17
CA GLU A 209 11.00 8.76 15.08
C GLU A 209 10.90 9.37 13.68
N TRP A 210 9.87 8.98 12.93
CA TRP A 210 9.71 9.33 11.52
C TRP A 210 8.51 10.25 11.29
N ASP A 211 8.72 11.33 10.54
CA ASP A 211 7.68 12.24 10.11
C ASP A 211 7.08 11.77 8.76
N PRO A 212 5.78 11.39 8.71
CA PRO A 212 5.13 10.96 7.48
C PRO A 212 4.89 12.06 6.45
N ALA A 213 4.99 13.34 6.81
CA ALA A 213 4.79 14.46 5.90
C ALA A 213 6.07 14.79 5.11
N THR A 214 7.22 14.81 5.81
CA THR A 214 8.52 15.19 5.23
C THR A 214 9.41 13.99 4.90
N GLY A 215 9.22 12.87 5.60
CA GLY A 215 10.11 11.71 5.54
C GLY A 215 11.34 11.81 6.43
N GLU A 216 11.48 12.91 7.19
CA GLU A 216 12.57 13.12 8.12
C GLU A 216 12.55 12.10 9.26
N LYS A 217 13.74 11.79 9.78
CA LYS A 217 13.95 10.79 10.82
C LYS A 217 14.87 11.35 11.88
N GLU A 218 14.44 11.28 13.12
CA GLU A 218 15.23 11.59 14.30
C GLU A 218 15.46 10.31 15.12
N PRO A 219 16.58 10.21 15.88
CA PRO A 219 16.78 9.07 16.76
C PRO A 219 15.61 8.87 17.72
N LEU A 220 15.12 7.63 17.84
CA LEU A 220 13.99 7.31 18.72
C LEU A 220 14.33 7.61 20.18
N ARG A 221 13.57 8.52 20.79
CA ARG A 221 13.75 8.86 22.20
C ARG A 221 13.32 7.69 23.08
N ASP A 222 14.10 7.45 24.12
CA ASP A 222 13.84 6.40 25.11
C ASP A 222 12.46 6.51 25.76
N GLU A 223 11.99 7.74 25.99
CA GLU A 223 10.67 8.04 26.53
C GLU A 223 9.55 7.57 25.60
N MET A 224 9.63 7.93 24.31
CA MET A 224 8.67 7.51 23.28
C MET A 224 8.66 5.98 23.13
N ARG A 225 9.85 5.35 23.07
CA ARG A 225 9.97 3.89 23.01
C ARG A 225 9.23 3.20 24.17
N LYS A 226 9.42 3.71 25.39
CA LYS A 226 8.73 3.19 26.59
C LYS A 226 7.22 3.41 26.50
N ALA A 227 6.79 4.61 26.11
CA ALA A 227 5.37 4.96 25.99
C ALA A 227 4.63 4.03 24.99
N VAL A 228 5.20 3.77 23.81
CA VAL A 228 4.60 2.85 22.83
C VAL A 228 4.44 1.44 23.40
N ASN A 229 5.48 0.93 24.08
CA ASN A 229 5.47 -0.42 24.63
C ASN A 229 4.44 -0.64 25.74
N VAL A 230 4.05 0.42 26.45
CA VAL A 230 3.03 0.36 27.51
C VAL A 230 1.68 0.93 27.06
N GLY A 231 1.50 1.18 25.75
CA GLY A 231 0.22 1.62 25.19
C GLY A 231 -0.16 3.07 25.51
N ARG A 232 0.83 3.91 25.84
CA ARG A 232 0.64 5.31 26.26
C ARG A 232 0.85 6.33 25.14
N VAL A 233 0.55 5.95 23.90
CA VAL A 233 0.66 6.86 22.75
C VAL A 233 -0.69 7.07 22.08
N GLY A 234 -0.93 8.31 21.68
CA GLY A 234 -2.10 8.73 20.91
C GLY A 234 -1.71 9.58 19.71
N TYR A 235 -2.71 10.07 19.00
CA TYR A 235 -2.52 11.02 17.90
C TYR A 235 -3.21 12.34 18.24
N ASP A 236 -2.53 13.45 18.00
CA ASP A 236 -3.12 14.78 18.10
C ASP A 236 -3.99 15.10 16.88
N GLU A 237 -4.60 16.30 16.87
CA GLU A 237 -5.47 16.77 15.79
C GLU A 237 -4.75 16.93 14.43
N SER A 238 -3.43 17.15 14.46
CA SER A 238 -2.59 17.20 13.26
C SER A 238 -2.17 15.81 12.77
N GLY A 239 -2.49 14.76 13.53
CA GLY A 239 -2.04 13.40 13.29
C GLY A 239 -0.60 13.15 13.71
N GLY A 240 0.00 14.04 14.51
CA GLY A 240 1.27 13.85 15.20
C GLY A 240 1.15 12.81 16.31
N LEU A 241 2.21 12.02 16.55
CA LEU A 241 2.22 11.01 17.60
C LEU A 241 2.62 11.67 18.92
N VAL A 242 1.79 11.53 19.95
CA VAL A 242 2.01 12.15 21.27
C VAL A 242 1.96 11.13 22.38
N ILE A 243 2.68 11.40 23.47
CA ILE A 243 2.60 10.61 24.71
C ILE A 243 1.37 11.09 25.48
N LEU A 244 0.52 10.16 25.90
CA LEU A 244 -0.65 10.46 26.71
C LEU A 244 -0.23 10.55 28.18
N ASP A 245 -0.65 11.62 28.84
CA ASP A 245 -0.53 11.75 30.29
C ASP A 245 -1.39 10.70 30.99
N ASN A 246 -0.91 10.18 32.13
CA ASN A 246 -1.70 9.32 32.98
C ASN A 246 -2.78 10.19 33.66
N ASN A 247 -4.04 10.07 33.24
CA ASN A 247 -5.17 10.45 34.09
C ASN A 247 -5.43 9.36 35.12
#